data_AF-K2A4Y9-F1
#
_entry.id   AF-K2A4Y9-F1
#
_cell.length_a   1.000
_cell.length_b   1.000
_cell.length_c   1.000
_cell.angle_alpha   90.00
_cell.angle_beta   90.00
_cell.angle_gamma   90.00
#
_symmetry.space_group_name_H-M   'P 1'
#
loop_
_entity.id
_entity.type
_entity.pdbx_description
1 polymer ?
#
loop_
_entity_poly.entity_id
_entity_poly.type
_entity_poly.pdbx_seq_one_letter_code
_entity_poly.pdbx_strand_id
1 'polypeptide(L)'
;MGRYTTIQAVTLKSEGYKFKWQDLLAKPTSEFLSRYFAGFGYKDGLHGLVVASLQAISEFVLYLKLWQVSKFKEVDVVPEDLFKIVKKHRREFDWWVINSFLKSASAPRKLILKIYRKFFLR
;
A
#
# COMPACT_ATOMS: atom_id res chain seq x y z
N MET A 1 -8.42 -17.51 1.85
CA MET A 1 -8.38 -16.31 0.96
C MET A 1 -9.36 -16.34 -0.20
N GLY A 2 -9.59 -17.49 -0.87
CA GLY A 2 -10.36 -17.59 -2.11
C GLY A 2 -11.75 -16.95 -2.09
N ARG A 3 -12.66 -17.42 -1.24
CA ARG A 3 -14.06 -16.97 -1.26
C ARG A 3 -14.24 -15.48 -0.95
N TYR A 4 -13.57 -14.97 0.10
CA TYR A 4 -13.74 -13.59 0.56
C TYR A 4 -13.25 -12.54 -0.46
N THR A 5 -12.05 -12.74 -1.01
CA THR A 5 -11.51 -11.86 -2.06
C THR A 5 -12.30 -11.92 -3.36
N THR A 6 -12.89 -13.08 -3.68
CA THR A 6 -13.80 -13.21 -4.83
C THR A 6 -15.09 -12.42 -4.62
N ILE A 7 -15.73 -12.54 -3.45
CA ILE A 7 -16.95 -11.80 -3.13
C ILE A 7 -16.68 -10.29 -3.24
N GLN A 8 -15.61 -9.80 -2.60
CA GLN A 8 -15.24 -8.40 -2.67
C GLN A 8 -14.95 -7.91 -4.09
N ALA A 9 -14.27 -8.71 -4.92
CA ALA A 9 -14.01 -8.34 -6.32
C ALA A 9 -15.31 -8.18 -7.12
N VAL A 10 -16.27 -9.07 -6.91
CA VAL A 10 -17.61 -9.00 -7.52
C VAL A 10 -18.38 -7.78 -7.00
N THR A 11 -18.34 -7.53 -5.69
CA THR A 11 -18.96 -6.36 -5.07
C THR A 11 -18.40 -5.06 -5.65
N LEU A 12 -17.08 -4.87 -5.68
CA LEU A 12 -16.45 -3.70 -6.26
C LEU A 12 -16.89 -3.48 -7.72
N LYS A 13 -16.91 -4.56 -8.52
CA LYS A 13 -17.39 -4.47 -9.90
C LYS A 13 -18.87 -4.09 -9.98
N SER A 14 -19.71 -4.64 -9.11
CA SER A 14 -21.16 -4.34 -9.07
C SER A 14 -21.45 -2.90 -8.63
N GLU A 15 -20.59 -2.32 -7.80
CA GLU A 15 -20.63 -0.91 -7.38
C GLU A 15 -20.11 0.05 -8.47
N GLY A 16 -19.76 -0.46 -9.65
CA GLY A 16 -19.30 0.33 -10.78
C GLY A 16 -17.82 0.70 -10.73
N TYR A 17 -17.04 0.10 -9.81
CA TYR A 17 -15.61 0.32 -9.77
C TYR A 17 -14.94 -0.21 -11.05
N LYS A 18 -14.17 0.64 -11.72
CA LYS A 18 -13.42 0.29 -12.93
C LYS A 18 -12.01 -0.15 -12.56
N PHE A 19 -11.64 -1.36 -12.97
CA PHE A 19 -10.28 -1.87 -12.79
C PHE A 19 -9.25 -0.91 -13.39
N LYS A 20 -8.20 -0.61 -12.61
CA LYS A 20 -7.01 0.10 -13.04
C LYS A 20 -5.80 -0.75 -12.63
N TRP A 21 -4.89 -1.00 -13.56
CA TRP A 21 -3.74 -1.88 -13.31
C TRP A 21 -2.82 -1.32 -12.21
N GLN A 22 -2.79 0.01 -12.03
CA GLN A 22 -2.01 0.67 -11.00
C GLN A 22 -2.44 0.24 -9.58
N ASP A 23 -3.71 -0.12 -9.40
CA ASP A 23 -4.25 -0.56 -8.12
C ASP A 23 -3.67 -1.92 -7.68
N LEU A 24 -3.10 -2.71 -8.59
CA LEU A 24 -2.35 -3.94 -8.24
C LEU A 24 -1.09 -3.65 -7.41
N LEU A 25 -0.52 -2.44 -7.51
CA LEU A 25 0.64 -2.03 -6.70
C LEU A 25 0.25 -1.05 -5.61
N ALA A 26 -0.60 -0.07 -5.95
CA ALA A 26 -1.00 0.99 -5.05
C ALA A 26 -1.73 0.46 -3.80
N LYS A 27 -2.71 -0.42 -4.00
CA LYS A 27 -3.62 -0.85 -2.93
C LYS A 27 -2.95 -1.79 -1.93
N PRO A 28 -2.21 -2.83 -2.34
CA PRO A 28 -1.46 -3.67 -1.40
C PRO A 28 -0.42 -2.88 -0.60
N THR A 29 0.27 -1.94 -1.26
CA THR A 29 1.27 -1.08 -0.58
C THR A 29 0.59 -0.20 0.47
N SER A 30 -0.52 0.44 0.12
CA SER A 30 -1.30 1.24 1.06
C SER A 30 -1.82 0.40 2.24
N GLU A 31 -2.27 -0.83 1.99
CA GLU A 31 -2.78 -1.73 3.04
C GLU A 31 -1.68 -2.15 4.01
N PHE A 32 -0.50 -2.50 3.49
CA PHE A 32 0.68 -2.78 4.31
C PHE A 32 1.05 -1.58 5.17
N LEU A 33 1.18 -0.40 4.55
CA LEU A 33 1.59 0.83 5.22
C LEU A 33 0.59 1.21 6.33
N SER A 34 -0.70 1.14 6.01
CA SER A 34 -1.77 1.41 6.98
C SER A 34 -1.66 0.49 8.18
N ARG A 35 -1.54 -0.83 8.00
CA ARG A 35 -1.52 -1.77 9.13
C ARG A 35 -0.23 -1.73 9.92
N TYR A 36 0.91 -1.72 9.22
CA TYR A 36 2.20 -1.81 9.88
C TYR A 36 2.56 -0.50 10.58
N PHE A 37 2.38 0.65 9.90
CA PHE A 37 2.79 1.95 10.41
C PHE A 37 1.66 2.71 11.09
N ALA A 38 0.51 2.90 10.43
CA ALA A 38 -0.60 3.66 11.00
C ALA A 38 -1.27 2.91 12.16
N GLY A 39 -1.46 1.60 11.99
CA GLY A 39 -1.99 0.66 12.98
C GLY A 39 -0.98 0.20 14.02
N PHE A 40 0.23 0.76 14.02
CA PHE A 40 1.31 0.44 14.97
C PHE A 40 1.76 -1.04 15.00
N GLY A 41 1.51 -1.82 13.94
CA GLY A 41 1.98 -3.20 13.86
C GLY A 41 3.49 -3.36 14.04
N TYR A 42 4.30 -2.32 13.78
CA TYR A 42 5.73 -2.34 14.10
C TYR A 42 6.03 -2.53 15.60
N LYS A 43 5.10 -2.20 16.51
CA LYS A 43 5.27 -2.42 17.95
C LYS A 43 5.15 -3.89 18.34
N ASP A 44 4.47 -4.68 17.51
CA ASP A 44 4.32 -6.13 17.69
C ASP A 44 5.48 -6.92 17.05
N GLY A 45 6.52 -6.21 16.59
CA GLY A 45 7.71 -6.80 15.99
C GLY A 45 7.40 -7.64 14.75
N LEU A 46 7.90 -8.88 14.73
CA LEU A 46 7.72 -9.80 13.60
C LEU A 46 6.24 -10.16 13.40
N HIS A 47 5.45 -10.26 14.47
CA HIS A 47 4.04 -10.65 14.34
C HIS A 47 3.26 -9.61 13.54
N GLY A 48 3.41 -8.32 13.89
CA GLY A 48 2.76 -7.24 13.15
C GLY A 48 3.27 -7.09 11.72
N LEU A 49 4.56 -7.38 11.47
CA LEU A 49 5.10 -7.44 10.11
C LEU A 49 4.40 -8.51 9.28
N VAL A 50 4.36 -9.75 9.79
CA VAL A 50 3.73 -10.88 9.10
C VAL A 50 2.26 -10.62 8.84
N VAL A 51 1.51 -10.12 9.82
CA VAL A 51 0.07 -9.82 9.67
C VAL A 51 -0.15 -8.72 8.62
N ALA A 52 0.63 -7.64 8.65
CA ALA A 52 0.52 -6.58 7.65
C ALA A 52 0.86 -7.08 6.23
N SER A 53 1.89 -7.93 6.10
CA SER A 53 2.25 -8.54 4.81
C SER A 53 1.18 -9.48 4.29
N LEU A 54 0.63 -10.36 5.14
CA LEU A 54 -0.45 -11.27 4.76
C LEU A 54 -1.69 -10.53 4.29
N GLN A 55 -2.00 -9.41 4.95
CA GLN A 55 -3.10 -8.58 4.50
C GLN A 55 -2.81 -7.93 3.14
N ALA A 56 -1.61 -7.36 2.93
CA ALA A 56 -1.25 -6.77 1.64
C ALA A 56 -1.35 -7.80 0.50
N ILE A 57 -0.94 -9.05 0.76
CA ILE A 57 -1.12 -10.15 -0.19
C ILE A 57 -2.62 -10.44 -0.44
N SER A 58 -3.46 -10.42 0.60
CA SER A 58 -4.91 -10.58 0.43
C SER A 58 -5.50 -9.47 -0.45
N GLU A 59 -5.06 -8.24 -0.26
CA GLU A 59 -5.46 -7.08 -1.06
C GLU A 59 -4.98 -7.24 -2.52
N PHE A 60 -3.75 -7.71 -2.74
CA PHE A 60 -3.24 -7.99 -4.07
C PHE A 60 -4.09 -9.02 -4.82
N VAL A 61 -4.43 -10.13 -4.14
CA VAL A 61 -5.28 -11.19 -4.69
C VAL A 61 -6.69 -10.67 -4.99
N LEU A 62 -7.24 -9.75 -4.18
CA LEU A 62 -8.50 -9.08 -4.46
C LEU A 62 -8.45 -8.33 -5.79
N TYR A 63 -7.44 -7.50 -6.03
CA TYR A 63 -7.34 -6.73 -7.29
C TYR A 63 -6.99 -7.60 -8.51
N LEU A 64 -6.26 -8.70 -8.33
CA LEU A 64 -6.11 -9.72 -9.39
C LEU A 64 -7.44 -10.34 -9.78
N LYS A 65 -8.29 -10.65 -8.79
CA LYS A 65 -9.63 -11.18 -9.06
C LYS A 65 -10.55 -10.14 -9.67
N LEU A 66 -10.40 -8.88 -9.28
CA LEU A 66 -11.08 -7.77 -9.94
C LEU A 66 -10.72 -7.71 -11.42
N TRP A 67 -9.42 -7.81 -11.76
CA TRP A 67 -8.95 -7.90 -13.15
C TRP A 67 -9.58 -9.10 -13.90
N GLN A 68 -9.63 -10.26 -13.25
CA GLN A 68 -10.27 -11.46 -13.79
C GLN A 68 -11.77 -11.25 -14.07
N VAL A 69 -12.55 -10.73 -13.09
CA VAL A 69 -13.99 -10.48 -13.32
C VAL A 69 -14.21 -9.37 -14.33
N SER A 70 -13.24 -8.46 -14.51
CA SER A 70 -13.16 -7.48 -15.59
C SER A 70 -12.67 -8.06 -16.92
N LYS A 71 -12.66 -9.39 -17.07
CA LYS A 71 -12.33 -10.12 -18.30
C LYS A 71 -10.90 -9.91 -18.78
N PHE A 72 -9.95 -9.78 -17.84
CA PHE A 72 -8.54 -9.60 -18.12
C PHE A 72 -8.28 -8.47 -19.12
N LYS A 73 -8.90 -7.31 -18.86
CA LYS A 73 -8.73 -6.12 -19.69
C LYS A 73 -7.25 -5.95 -20.07
N GLU A 74 -6.98 -5.95 -21.36
CA GLU A 74 -5.65 -5.73 -21.91
C GLU A 74 -5.21 -4.30 -21.61
N VAL A 75 -3.99 -4.17 -21.09
CA VAL A 75 -3.40 -2.89 -20.75
C VAL A 75 -1.91 -3.01 -21.06
N ASP A 76 -1.42 -2.13 -21.93
CA ASP A 76 0.01 -1.97 -22.12
C ASP A 76 0.62 -1.29 -20.89
N VAL A 77 1.55 -1.99 -20.24
CA VAL A 77 2.31 -1.45 -19.12
C VAL A 77 3.67 -1.01 -19.64
N VAL A 78 3.79 0.27 -19.97
CA VAL A 78 5.08 0.87 -20.32
C VAL A 78 5.91 1.16 -19.06
N PRO A 79 7.24 0.96 -19.09
CA PRO A 79 8.11 1.17 -17.93
C PRO A 79 7.97 2.56 -17.31
N GLU A 80 7.76 3.61 -18.11
CA GLU A 80 7.62 4.99 -17.65
C GLU A 80 6.42 5.16 -16.71
N ASP A 81 5.32 4.49 -17.01
CA ASP A 81 4.12 4.57 -16.17
C ASP A 81 4.30 3.80 -14.86
N LEU A 82 4.98 2.64 -14.91
CA LEU A 82 5.40 1.92 -13.72
C LEU A 82 6.29 2.81 -12.84
N PHE A 83 7.29 3.46 -13.42
CA PHE A 83 8.17 4.38 -12.70
C PHE A 83 7.40 5.54 -12.06
N LYS A 84 6.42 6.13 -12.75
CA LYS A 84 5.57 7.19 -12.18
C LYS A 84 4.81 6.70 -10.96
N ILE A 85 4.24 5.49 -11.02
CA ILE A 85 3.49 4.88 -9.91
C ILE A 85 4.41 4.61 -8.73
N VAL A 86 5.54 3.94 -8.97
CA VAL A 86 6.53 3.65 -7.93
C VAL A 86 7.01 4.95 -7.28
N LYS A 87 7.36 5.97 -8.07
CA LYS A 87 7.77 7.28 -7.55
C LYS A 87 6.68 7.93 -6.70
N LYS A 88 5.41 7.83 -7.11
CA LYS A 88 4.27 8.36 -6.37
C LYS A 88 4.08 7.64 -5.03
N HIS A 89 4.07 6.32 -5.01
CA HIS A 89 3.87 5.53 -3.79
C HIS A 89 5.08 5.54 -2.86
N ARG A 90 6.29 5.72 -3.40
CA ARG A 90 7.51 5.91 -2.60
C ARG A 90 7.39 7.12 -1.67
N ARG A 91 6.84 8.24 -2.15
CA ARG A 91 6.63 9.44 -1.31
C ARG A 91 5.67 9.16 -0.16
N GLU A 92 4.62 8.41 -0.40
CA GLU A 92 3.65 8.00 0.62
C GLU A 92 4.28 7.05 1.65
N PHE A 93 5.05 6.06 1.18
CA PHE A 93 5.85 5.17 2.02
C PHE A 93 6.82 5.96 2.91
N ASP A 94 7.63 6.83 2.31
CA ASP A 94 8.62 7.65 3.01
C ASP A 94 7.93 8.53 4.07
N TRP A 95 6.75 9.07 3.77
CA TRP A 95 5.95 9.82 4.74
C TRP A 95 5.51 8.98 5.94
N TRP A 96 4.94 7.79 5.70
CA TRP A 96 4.46 6.89 6.77
C TRP A 96 5.61 6.38 7.65
N VAL A 97 6.74 6.07 7.04
CA VAL A 97 7.96 5.64 7.74
C VAL A 97 8.48 6.75 8.65
N ILE A 98 8.68 7.95 8.10
CA ILE A 98 9.18 9.09 8.87
C ILE A 98 8.22 9.46 10.00
N ASN A 99 6.91 9.44 9.74
CA ASN A 99 5.89 9.74 10.76
C ASN A 99 5.88 8.69 11.89
N SER A 100 6.08 7.42 11.57
CA SER A 100 6.18 6.33 12.56
C SER A 100 7.40 6.48 13.44
N PHE A 101 8.56 6.78 12.85
CA PHE A 101 9.77 7.08 13.61
C PHE A 101 9.63 8.36 14.44
N LEU A 102 8.94 9.39 13.96
CA LEU A 102 8.67 10.61 14.75
C LEU A 102 7.83 10.32 16.00
N LYS A 103 6.92 9.34 15.96
CA LYS A 103 6.10 8.97 17.13
C LYS A 103 6.88 8.15 18.16
N SER A 104 7.85 7.34 17.74
CA SER A 104 8.67 6.48 18.63
C SER A 104 10.04 7.08 19.01
N ALA A 105 10.46 8.19 18.41
CA ALA A 105 11.76 8.81 18.63
C ALA A 105 11.86 9.68 19.90
N SER A 106 13.04 9.66 20.53
CA SER A 106 13.45 10.63 21.55
C SER A 106 13.56 12.05 20.95
N ALA A 107 13.48 13.07 21.81
CA ALA A 107 13.47 14.50 21.41
C ALA A 107 14.54 14.92 20.37
N PRO A 108 15.83 14.54 20.48
CA PRO A 108 16.84 14.92 19.48
C PRO A 108 16.64 14.22 18.13
N ARG A 109 16.22 12.95 18.14
CA ARG A 109 15.96 12.18 16.92
C ARG A 109 14.70 12.69 16.19
N LYS A 110 13.70 13.20 16.93
CA LYS A 110 12.54 13.90 16.36
C LYS A 110 12.93 15.14 15.56
N LEU A 111 13.96 15.88 15.99
CA LEU A 111 14.40 17.10 15.31
C LEU A 111 15.05 16.80 13.94
N ILE A 112 15.94 15.80 13.91
CA ILE A 112 16.59 15.30 12.68
C ILE A 112 15.54 14.79 11.68
N LEU A 113 14.59 13.99 12.15
CA LEU A 113 13.51 13.47 11.32
C LEU A 113 12.59 14.57 10.76
N LYS A 114 12.33 15.66 11.51
CA LYS A 114 11.59 16.82 11.01
C LYS A 114 12.34 17.57 9.90
N ILE A 115 13.66 17.70 10.02
CA ILE A 115 14.50 18.32 8.98
C ILE A 115 14.54 17.43 7.74
N TYR A 116 14.75 16.12 7.90
CA TYR A 116 14.74 15.16 6.80
C TYR A 116 13.38 15.15 6.06
N ARG A 117 12.27 15.16 6.81
CA ARG A 117 10.90 15.29 6.26
C ARG A 117 10.75 16.54 5.40
N LYS A 118 11.31 17.68 5.82
CA LYS A 118 11.18 18.97 5.13
C LYS A 118 11.96 19.04 3.82
N PHE A 119 13.11 18.36 3.74
CA PHE A 119 13.99 18.40 2.57
C PHE A 119 13.79 17.24 1.59
N PHE A 120 13.43 16.04 2.07
CA PHE A 120 13.38 14.82 1.25
C PHE A 120 11.96 14.49 0.70
N LEU A 121 10.90 15.01 1.33
CA LEU A 121 9.51 14.81 0.90
C LEU A 121 8.93 16.00 0.12
N ARG A 122 9.77 16.91 -0.37
CA ARG A 122 9.36 18.03 -1.23
C ARG A 122 9.22 17.58 -2.70
#